data_AF-A0A2T5P6U3-F1
#
_entry.id   AF-A0A2T5P6U3-F1
#
_cell.length_a   1.000
_cell.length_b   1.000
_cell.length_c   1.000
_cell.angle_alpha   90.00
_cell.angle_beta   90.00
_cell.angle_gamma   90.00
#
_symmetry.space_group_name_H-M   'P 1'
#
loop_
_entity.id
_entity.type
_entity.pdbx_description
1 polymer ?
#
loop_
_entity_poly.entity_id
_entity_poly.type
_entity_poly.pdbx_seq_one_letter_code
_entity_poly.pdbx_strand_id
1 'polypeptide(L)'
;MSASERDQDLWEMREISKTKRALFPRPCSPEQEQCIRSSEQYKSLQAKFDAIFIKYGNNPNIFKDSERANSKRNSGKIIKCTVNRSKKRAEKQKKNLEIKQSTMEPNA
;
A
#
# COMPACT_ATOMS: atom_id res chain seq x y z
N MET A 1 -4.61 20.85 7.17
CA MET A 1 -5.50 19.84 7.80
C MET A 1 -4.66 19.09 8.80
N SER A 2 -4.82 19.36 10.11
CA SER A 2 -4.16 18.54 11.13
C SER A 2 -4.75 17.14 11.08
N ALA A 3 -3.91 16.11 11.20
CA ALA A 3 -4.39 14.75 11.36
C ALA A 3 -5.31 14.73 12.59
N SER A 4 -6.45 14.04 12.49
CA SER A 4 -7.28 13.84 13.68
C SER A 4 -6.49 13.02 14.70
N GLU A 5 -6.77 13.18 15.99
CA GLU A 5 -6.17 12.36 17.06
C GLU A 5 -6.28 10.86 16.72
N ARG A 6 -7.40 10.45 16.13
CA ARG A 6 -7.62 9.10 15.62
C ARG A 6 -6.60 8.67 14.56
N ASP A 7 -6.32 9.54 13.59
CA ASP A 7 -5.37 9.21 12.51
C ASP A 7 -3.93 9.11 13.04
N GLN A 8 -3.60 9.93 14.03
CA GLN A 8 -2.31 9.87 14.73
C GLN A 8 -2.16 8.57 15.53
N ASP A 9 -3.17 8.19 16.31
CA ASP A 9 -3.17 6.93 17.07
C ASP A 9 -3.06 5.71 16.14
N LEU A 10 -3.79 5.72 15.01
CA LEU A 10 -3.71 4.65 14.01
C LEU A 10 -2.34 4.58 13.33
N TRP A 11 -1.69 5.73 13.12
CA TRP A 11 -0.33 5.79 12.59
C TRP A 11 0.67 5.22 13.61
N GLU A 12 0.56 5.61 14.87
CA GLU A 12 1.38 5.08 15.96
C GLU A 12 1.23 3.55 16.10
N MET A 13 0.00 3.04 16.03
CA MET A 13 -0.27 1.60 16.08
C MET A 13 0.43 0.83 14.94
N ARG A 14 0.53 1.42 13.73
CA ARG A 14 1.26 0.85 12.59
C ARG A 14 2.76 0.86 12.82
N GLU A 15 3.31 1.96 13.34
CA GLU A 15 4.73 2.05 13.66
C GLU A 15 5.14 1.07 14.77
N ILE A 16 4.32 0.93 15.82
CA ILE A 16 4.52 -0.08 16.86
C ILE A 16 4.57 -1.49 16.26
N SER A 17 3.65 -1.80 15.33
CA SER A 17 3.61 -3.10 14.65
C SER A 17 4.88 -3.37 13.82
N LYS A 18 5.39 -2.36 13.12
CA LYS A 18 6.66 -2.46 12.38
C LYS A 18 7.83 -2.72 13.33
N THR A 19 7.92 -1.95 14.42
CA THR A 19 8.99 -2.08 15.42
C THR A 19 8.96 -3.46 16.06
N LYS A 20 7.79 -3.96 16.46
CA LYS A 20 7.64 -5.33 16.98
C LYS A 20 8.16 -6.37 16.00
N ARG A 21 7.82 -6.23 14.71
CA ARG A 21 8.29 -7.15 13.66
C ARG A 21 9.80 -7.07 13.45
N ALA A 22 10.41 -5.90 13.62
CA ALA A 22 11.85 -5.68 13.48
C ALA A 22 12.66 -6.34 14.61
N LEU A 23 12.05 -6.62 15.77
CA LEU A 23 12.70 -7.35 16.86
C LEU A 23 12.97 -8.81 16.53
N PHE A 24 12.25 -9.40 15.57
CA PHE A 24 12.40 -10.80 15.20
C PHE A 24 13.43 -10.96 14.08
N PRO A 25 14.57 -11.64 14.34
CA PRO A 25 15.53 -11.98 13.29
C PRO A 25 14.89 -12.94 12.28
N ARG A 26 15.38 -12.97 11.03
CA ARG A 26 14.91 -13.93 10.02
C ARG A 26 16.07 -14.80 9.54
N PRO A 27 16.00 -16.13 9.66
CA PRO A 27 14.92 -16.92 10.29
C PRO A 27 14.88 -16.75 11.82
N CYS A 28 13.68 -16.77 12.40
CA CYS A 28 13.47 -16.76 13.86
C CYS A 28 13.13 -18.19 14.30
N SER A 29 13.86 -18.74 15.27
CA SER A 29 13.45 -20.00 15.89
C SER A 29 12.29 -19.77 16.87
N PRO A 30 11.49 -20.81 17.20
CA PRO A 30 10.43 -20.69 18.20
C PRO A 30 10.93 -20.26 19.59
N GLU A 31 12.11 -20.74 20.00
CA GLU A 31 12.73 -20.38 21.28
C GLU A 31 13.13 -18.90 21.31
N GLN A 32 13.75 -18.41 20.22
CA GLN A 32 14.08 -16.99 20.06
C GLN A 32 12.83 -16.13 20.07
N GLU A 33 11.77 -16.58 19.41
CA GLU A 33 10.48 -15.88 19.41
C GLU A 33 9.93 -15.74 20.82
N GLN A 34 10.01 -16.79 21.63
CA GLN A 34 9.56 -16.75 23.02
C GLN A 34 10.42 -15.82 23.88
N CYS A 35 11.75 -15.82 23.71
CA CYS A 35 12.65 -14.87 24.37
C CYS A 35 12.35 -13.41 24.00
N ILE A 36 12.08 -13.15 22.72
CA ILE A 36 11.74 -11.79 22.27
C ILE A 36 10.39 -11.37 22.84
N ARG A 37 9.38 -12.25 22.82
CA ARG A 37 8.05 -11.97 23.39
C ARG A 37 8.09 -11.75 24.91
N SER A 38 9.02 -12.39 25.62
CA SER A 38 9.18 -12.21 27.07
C SER A 38 9.98 -10.95 27.45
N SER A 39 10.71 -10.36 26.50
CA SER A 39 11.49 -9.14 26.70
C SER A 39 10.62 -7.94 27.10
N GLU A 40 11.18 -7.05 27.93
CA GLU A 40 10.51 -5.80 28.33
C GLU A 40 10.23 -4.88 27.15
N GLN A 41 11.12 -4.86 26.16
CA GLN A 41 10.93 -4.08 24.95
C GLN A 41 9.70 -4.53 24.16
N TYR A 42 9.50 -5.84 23.99
CA TYR A 42 8.31 -6.34 23.32
C TYR A 42 7.04 -6.09 24.15
N LYS A 43 7.08 -6.34 25.46
CA LYS A 43 5.95 -6.11 26.36
C LYS A 43 5.50 -4.66 26.40
N SER A 44 6.43 -3.70 26.46
CA SER A 44 6.10 -2.27 26.44
C SER A 44 5.46 -1.84 25.12
N LEU A 45 5.98 -2.33 23.97
CA LEU A 45 5.35 -2.10 22.66
C LEU A 45 3.96 -2.76 22.56
N GLN A 46 3.80 -3.96 23.11
CA GLN A 46 2.51 -4.65 23.17
C GLN A 46 1.50 -3.85 24.01
N ALA A 47 1.88 -3.36 25.20
CA ALA A 47 1.01 -2.54 26.04
C ALA A 47 0.57 -1.24 25.35
N LYS A 48 1.48 -0.55 24.65
CA LYS A 48 1.14 0.64 23.86
C LYS A 48 0.17 0.32 22.73
N PHE A 49 0.40 -0.79 22.03
CA PHE A 49 -0.53 -1.27 21.01
C PHE A 49 -1.91 -1.55 21.60
N ASP A 50 -1.96 -2.26 22.73
CA ASP A 50 -3.21 -2.66 23.39
C ASP A 50 -3.98 -1.45 23.92
N ALA A 51 -3.32 -0.42 24.42
CA ALA A 51 -4.00 0.82 24.84
C ALA A 51 -4.75 1.49 23.67
N ILE A 52 -4.10 1.62 22.51
CA ILE A 52 -4.72 2.16 21.30
C ILE A 52 -5.81 1.20 20.80
N PHE A 53 -5.53 -0.10 20.85
CA PHE A 53 -6.49 -1.12 20.43
C PHE A 53 -7.73 -1.16 21.34
N ILE A 54 -7.63 -0.94 22.64
CA ILE A 54 -8.81 -0.85 23.54
C ILE A 54 -9.66 0.37 23.19
N LYS A 55 -9.02 1.51 22.86
CA LYS A 55 -9.70 2.76 22.47
C LYS A 55 -10.56 2.58 21.21
N TYR A 56 -10.15 1.72 20.27
CA TYR A 56 -10.75 1.61 18.93
C TYR A 56 -11.24 0.22 18.52
N GLY A 57 -10.83 -0.83 19.22
CA GLY A 57 -10.98 -2.25 18.86
C GLY A 57 -12.42 -2.74 18.87
N ASN A 58 -13.30 -2.06 19.62
CA ASN A 58 -14.74 -2.31 19.59
C ASN A 58 -15.42 -1.77 18.32
N ASN A 59 -14.72 -0.99 17.50
CA ASN A 59 -15.24 -0.46 16.26
C ASN A 59 -14.52 -1.09 15.05
N PRO A 60 -15.07 -2.19 14.50
CA PRO A 60 -14.47 -2.89 13.37
C PRO A 60 -14.38 -2.03 12.10
N ASN A 61 -15.08 -0.89 12.03
CA ASN A 61 -15.02 0.01 10.88
C ASN A 61 -13.77 0.90 10.87
N ILE A 62 -13.05 1.03 11.98
CA ILE A 62 -11.83 1.85 12.07
C ILE A 62 -10.68 1.25 11.26
N PHE A 63 -10.60 -0.08 11.20
CA PHE A 63 -9.58 -0.79 10.42
C PHE A 63 -9.94 -0.95 8.93
N LYS A 64 -11.22 -0.72 8.57
CA LYS A 64 -11.73 -0.77 7.19
C LYS A 64 -11.42 0.50 6.39
N ASP A 65 -10.91 1.56 6.99
CA ASP A 65 -10.56 2.77 6.23
C ASP A 65 -9.40 2.55 5.24
N SER A 66 -8.65 1.45 5.38
CA SER A 66 -7.74 0.96 4.33
C SER A 66 -8.48 0.48 3.07
N GLU A 67 -9.72 -0.05 3.19
CA GLU A 67 -10.60 -0.32 2.05
C GLU A 67 -11.18 0.97 1.46
N ARG A 68 -11.39 2.00 2.29
CA ARG A 68 -11.88 3.32 1.86
C ARG A 68 -10.80 4.16 1.15
N ALA A 69 -9.52 3.94 1.47
CA ALA A 69 -8.37 4.56 0.81
C ALA A 69 -8.13 4.01 -0.61
N ASN A 70 -8.63 2.81 -0.94
CA ASN A 70 -8.95 2.44 -2.32
C ASN A 70 -10.25 3.13 -2.75
N SER A 71 -10.28 4.46 -2.61
CA SER A 71 -11.36 5.29 -3.07
C SER A 71 -11.59 4.99 -4.55
N LYS A 72 -12.83 4.67 -4.91
CA LYS A 72 -13.31 4.63 -6.30
C LYS A 72 -12.97 5.92 -7.09
N ARG A 73 -12.51 6.99 -6.43
CA ARG A 73 -11.91 8.17 -7.08
C ARG A 73 -10.62 7.87 -7.84
N ASN A 74 -9.79 6.92 -7.39
CA ASN A 74 -8.54 6.57 -8.07
C ASN A 74 -8.73 5.50 -9.15
N SER A 75 -9.68 4.57 -9.01
CA SER A 75 -9.93 3.56 -10.06
C SER A 75 -10.37 4.22 -11.37
N GLY A 76 -11.25 5.24 -11.32
CA GLY A 76 -11.65 6.00 -12.51
C GLY A 76 -10.49 6.77 -13.16
N LYS A 77 -9.57 7.34 -12.36
CA LYS A 77 -8.36 8.01 -12.88
C LYS A 77 -7.37 7.01 -13.49
N ILE A 78 -7.15 5.86 -12.85
CA ILE A 78 -6.27 4.80 -13.35
C ILE A 78 -6.82 4.23 -14.66
N ILE A 79 -8.13 3.95 -14.74
CA ILE A 79 -8.81 3.47 -15.95
C ILE A 79 -8.73 4.51 -17.08
N LYS A 80 -8.98 5.79 -16.80
CA LYS A 80 -8.83 6.86 -17.82
C LYS A 80 -7.39 6.99 -18.30
N CYS A 81 -6.41 6.86 -17.41
CA CYS A 81 -4.99 6.90 -17.77
C CYS A 81 -4.55 5.70 -18.62
N THR A 82 -5.04 4.48 -18.34
CA THR A 82 -4.72 3.29 -19.14
C THR A 82 -5.37 3.33 -20.52
N VAL A 83 -6.64 3.76 -20.62
CA VAL A 83 -7.34 3.92 -21.91
C VAL A 83 -6.65 4.97 -22.79
N ASN A 84 -6.29 6.12 -22.23
CA ASN A 84 -5.59 7.17 -22.99
C ASN A 84 -4.18 6.74 -23.43
N ARG A 85 -3.45 5.96 -22.61
CA ARG A 85 -2.16 5.38 -23.01
C ARG A 85 -2.31 4.37 -24.16
N SER A 86 -3.35 3.53 -24.11
CA SER A 86 -3.63 2.55 -25.16
C SER A 86 -3.97 3.24 -26.49
N LYS A 87 -4.84 4.26 -26.48
CA LYS A 87 -5.18 5.06 -27.67
C LYS A 87 -3.93 5.70 -28.30
N LYS A 88 -3.09 6.38 -27.49
CA LYS A 88 -1.85 6.99 -27.99
C LYS A 88 -0.88 5.95 -28.57
N ARG A 89 -0.80 4.74 -27.98
CA ARG A 89 0.04 3.66 -28.50
C ARG A 89 -0.49 3.13 -29.84
N ALA A 90 -1.81 2.98 -29.98
CA ALA A 90 -2.44 2.57 -31.23
C ALA A 90 -2.25 3.60 -32.35
N GLU A 91 -2.43 4.89 -32.06
CA GLU A 91 -2.17 5.98 -33.03
C GLU A 91 -0.71 6.01 -33.48
N LYS A 92 0.25 5.84 -32.55
CA LYS A 92 1.67 5.78 -32.90
C LYS A 92 2.00 4.55 -33.76
N GLN A 93 1.37 3.41 -33.50
CA GLN A 93 1.54 2.21 -34.33
C GLN A 93 0.97 2.42 -35.73
N LYS A 94 -0.22 3.02 -35.87
CA LYS A 94 -0.79 3.37 -37.19
C LYS A 94 0.14 4.27 -37.98
N LYS A 95 0.62 5.38 -37.39
CA LYS A 95 1.57 6.28 -38.05
C LYS A 95 2.86 5.56 -38.48
N ASN A 96 3.40 4.68 -37.63
CA ASN A 96 4.59 3.91 -37.99
C ASN A 96 4.34 2.89 -39.13
N LEU A 97 3.12 2.33 -39.22
CA LEU A 97 2.75 1.44 -40.33
C LEU A 97 2.54 2.22 -41.62
N GLU A 98 1.89 3.38 -41.57
CA GLU A 98 1.71 4.30 -42.71
C GLU A 98 3.06 4.78 -43.25
N ILE A 99 3.98 5.19 -42.37
CA ILE A 99 5.35 5.56 -42.77
C ILE A 99 6.04 4.36 -43.43
N LYS A 100 5.96 3.17 -42.84
CA LYS A 100 6.56 1.95 -43.41
C LYS A 100 5.98 1.61 -44.79
N GLN A 101 4.67 1.73 -44.99
CA GLN A 101 4.02 1.52 -46.28
C GLN A 101 4.45 2.56 -47.30
N SER A 102 4.54 3.83 -46.93
CA SER A 102 5.02 4.90 -47.82
C SER A 102 6.48 4.74 -48.24
N THR A 103 7.33 4.11 -47.41
CA THR A 103 8.72 3.79 -47.76
C THR A 103 8.88 2.47 -48.54
N MET A 104 7.82 1.68 -48.70
CA MET A 104 7.84 0.40 -49.42
C MET A 104 7.13 0.45 -50.78
N GLU A 105 6.67 1.61 -51.25
CA GLU A 105 6.36 1.82 -52.67
C GLU A 105 7.65 2.21 -53.41
N PRO A 106 8.36 1.27 -54.07
CA PRO A 106 9.27 1.67 -55.12
C PRO A 106 8.42 2.14 -56.31
N ASN A 107 8.88 3.21 -56.94
CA ASN A 107 8.47 3.69 -58.26
C ASN A 107 7.86 2.58 -59.12
N ALA A 108 6.58 2.70 -59.43
CA ALA A 108 5.97 2.11 -60.62
C ALA A 108 5.92 3.18 -61.70
#